data_AF-A0A1D2NF91-F1
#
_entry.id   AF-A0A1D2NF91-F1
#
_cell.length_a   1.000
_cell.length_b   1.000
_cell.length_c   1.000
_cell.angle_alpha   90.00
_cell.angle_beta   90.00
_cell.angle_gamma   90.00
#
_symmetry.space_group_name_H-M   'P 1'
#
loop_
_entity.id
_entity.type
_entity.pdbx_description
1 polymer ?
#
loop_
_entity_poly.entity_id
_entity_poly.type
_entity_poly.pdbx_seq_one_letter_code
_entity_poly.pdbx_strand_id
1 'polypeptide(L)'
;MQSHGSFPGSVIFLQGLQAPICAPDSICGYLQANVRGINYQRLCACPSGFPSCPMSWDSDDGHSVTQGSDQYKFCGRHPSLTTCEQNQAAYSTRMEYSKSTDELFAKVDRLHCVCPEDHNYVLAHQNWGEADPDIEAVEFSYTCALVSDISC
;
A
#
# COMPACT_ATOMS: atom_id res chain seq x y z
N MET A 1 -23.47 -17.14 45.23
CA MET A 1 -24.09 -17.56 43.96
C MET A 1 -22.98 -17.67 42.92
N GLN A 2 -22.49 -18.89 42.70
CA GLN A 2 -21.62 -19.22 41.57
C GLN A 2 -22.53 -19.68 40.43
N SER A 3 -22.28 -19.23 39.20
CA SER A 3 -22.71 -19.93 38.00
C SER A 3 -21.68 -19.72 36.89
N HIS A 4 -21.15 -20.86 36.46
CA HIS A 4 -20.27 -21.07 35.33
C HIS A 4 -20.91 -20.67 33.99
N GLY A 5 -20.08 -20.31 33.02
CA GLY A 5 -20.39 -20.28 31.59
C GLY A 5 -19.10 -19.96 30.81
N SER A 6 -18.22 -20.95 30.64
CA SER A 6 -18.03 -21.71 29.40
C SER A 6 -17.81 -20.86 28.15
N PHE A 7 -16.54 -20.78 27.73
CA PHE A 7 -16.14 -20.45 26.36
C PHE A 7 -16.74 -21.46 25.38
N PRO A 8 -17.13 -20.99 24.19
CA PRO A 8 -16.65 -21.64 22.98
C PRO A 8 -16.06 -20.60 22.02
N GLY A 9 -14.96 -20.99 21.37
CA GLY A 9 -14.24 -20.19 20.41
C GLY A 9 -15.15 -19.63 19.31
N SER A 10 -14.87 -18.39 18.92
CA SER A 10 -15.49 -17.77 17.76
C SER A 10 -14.47 -16.82 17.14
N VAL A 11 -13.92 -17.28 16.02
CA VAL A 11 -13.46 -16.54 14.84
C VAL A 11 -12.95 -15.11 15.11
N ILE A 12 -11.64 -14.91 14.96
CA ILE A 12 -11.02 -13.59 14.82
C ILE A 12 -11.52 -12.99 13.50
N PHE A 13 -12.68 -12.34 13.55
CA PHE A 13 -13.06 -11.33 12.58
C PHE A 13 -12.43 -10.02 13.06
N LEU A 14 -11.42 -9.53 12.35
CA LEU A 14 -11.00 -8.13 12.44
C LEU A 14 -12.12 -7.25 11.86
N GLN A 15 -13.18 -7.04 12.61
CA GLN A 15 -14.20 -6.04 12.32
C GLN A 15 -13.93 -4.82 13.21
N GLY A 16 -13.48 -3.71 12.61
CA GLY A 16 -13.54 -2.43 13.32
C GLY A 16 -12.63 -1.30 12.83
N LEU A 17 -11.50 -1.58 12.16
CA LEU A 17 -10.66 -0.49 11.67
C LEU A 17 -11.18 -0.04 10.30
N GLN A 18 -11.98 1.03 10.29
CA GLN A 18 -12.31 1.72 9.05
C GLN A 18 -10.98 2.13 8.40
N ALA A 19 -10.67 1.57 7.23
CA ALA A 19 -9.46 1.91 6.50
C ALA A 19 -9.39 3.44 6.35
N PRO A 20 -8.22 4.07 6.57
CA PRO A 20 -8.09 5.52 6.49
C PRO A 20 -8.54 6.01 5.11
N ILE A 21 -8.94 7.28 5.00
CA ILE A 21 -9.27 7.86 3.71
C ILE A 21 -7.98 8.05 2.89
N CYS A 22 -8.01 7.70 1.60
CA CYS A 22 -6.86 7.85 0.73
C CYS A 22 -6.49 9.33 0.55
N ALA A 23 -5.19 9.63 0.67
CA ALA A 23 -4.66 10.91 0.22
C ALA A 23 -4.78 11.05 -1.31
N PRO A 24 -4.75 12.29 -1.85
CA PRO A 24 -4.71 12.51 -3.30
C PRO A 24 -3.55 11.75 -3.95
N ASP A 25 -3.84 11.13 -5.11
CA ASP A 25 -2.92 10.31 -5.91
C ASP A 25 -2.28 9.12 -5.17
N SER A 26 -2.79 8.76 -3.99
CA SER A 26 -2.37 7.57 -3.27
C SER A 26 -2.96 6.33 -3.90
N ILE A 27 -2.18 5.25 -3.87
CA ILE A 27 -2.64 3.90 -4.17
C ILE A 27 -3.69 3.52 -3.12
N CYS A 28 -4.86 3.07 -3.58
CA CYS A 28 -5.97 2.65 -2.73
C CYS A 28 -5.99 1.15 -2.44
N GLY A 29 -5.34 0.36 -3.30
CA GLY A 29 -5.28 -1.08 -3.17
C GLY A 29 -4.07 -1.67 -3.89
N TYR A 30 -3.62 -2.82 -3.39
CA TYR A 30 -2.52 -3.59 -3.96
C TYR A 30 -3.01 -5.00 -4.25
N LEU A 31 -2.76 -5.49 -5.45
CA LEU A 31 -3.05 -6.85 -5.89
C LEU A 31 -1.73 -7.52 -6.27
N GLN A 32 -1.59 -8.79 -5.92
CA GLN A 32 -0.43 -9.59 -6.26
C GLN A 32 -0.88 -10.94 -6.81
N ALA A 33 -0.57 -11.18 -8.08
CA ALA A 33 -0.74 -12.47 -8.72
C ALA A 33 0.36 -13.44 -8.27
N ASN A 34 -0.04 -14.66 -7.92
CA ASN A 34 0.87 -15.75 -7.59
C ASN A 34 0.28 -17.08 -8.10
N VAL A 35 1.02 -18.17 -7.90
CA VAL A 35 0.62 -19.50 -8.39
C VAL A 35 -0.71 -20.03 -7.82
N ARG A 36 -1.22 -19.46 -6.72
CA ARG A 36 -2.49 -19.83 -6.09
C ARG A 36 -3.65 -18.91 -6.48
N GLY A 37 -3.39 -17.85 -7.24
CA GLY A 37 -4.39 -16.85 -7.60
C GLY A 37 -3.93 -15.44 -7.25
N ILE A 38 -4.88 -14.55 -6.95
CA ILE A 38 -4.62 -13.12 -6.72
C ILE A 38 -4.89 -12.79 -5.26
N ASN A 39 -3.83 -12.37 -4.56
CA ASN A 39 -3.96 -11.75 -3.25
C ASN A 39 -4.30 -10.29 -3.44
N TYR A 40 -5.11 -9.73 -2.54
CA TYR A 40 -5.42 -8.31 -2.57
C TYR A 40 -5.42 -7.71 -1.17
N GLN A 41 -4.98 -6.47 -1.07
CA GLN A 41 -4.98 -5.68 0.14
C GLN A 41 -5.59 -4.32 -0.16
N ARG A 42 -6.64 -3.96 0.58
CA ARG A 42 -7.16 -2.58 0.60
C ARG A 42 -6.28 -1.76 1.53
N LEU A 43 -5.73 -0.66 1.03
CA LEU A 43 -4.83 0.21 1.80
C LEU A 43 -5.59 1.36 2.45
N CYS A 44 -6.54 1.94 1.71
CA CYS A 44 -7.37 3.05 2.17
C CYS A 44 -8.74 3.04 1.48
N ALA A 45 -9.69 3.82 2.01
CA ALA A 45 -10.99 4.04 1.41
C ALA A 45 -10.96 5.29 0.51
N CYS A 46 -11.54 5.18 -0.68
CA CYS A 46 -11.60 6.32 -1.60
C CYS A 46 -12.48 7.44 -1.03
N PRO A 47 -12.07 8.72 -1.20
CA PRO A 47 -12.84 9.86 -0.71
C PRO A 47 -14.17 9.99 -1.45
N SER A 48 -15.12 10.70 -0.82
CA SER A 48 -16.42 11.01 -1.42
C SER A 48 -16.28 11.66 -2.80
N GLY A 49 -17.03 11.18 -3.79
CA GLY A 49 -16.97 11.64 -5.17
C GLY A 49 -16.16 10.73 -6.11
N PHE A 50 -15.43 9.76 -5.57
CA PHE A 50 -14.77 8.70 -6.34
C PHE A 50 -15.52 7.36 -6.19
N PRO A 51 -15.42 6.46 -7.19
CA PRO A 51 -15.90 5.09 -7.02
C PRO A 51 -15.10 4.37 -5.92
N SER A 52 -15.64 3.25 -5.43
CA SER A 52 -14.90 2.36 -4.54
C SER A 52 -13.63 1.85 -5.24
N CYS A 53 -12.52 1.75 -4.50
CA CYS A 53 -11.25 1.24 -5.04
C CYS A 53 -11.47 -0.12 -5.75
N PRO A 54 -11.09 -0.24 -7.04
CA PRO A 54 -11.33 -1.44 -7.84
C PRO A 54 -10.40 -2.57 -7.40
N MET A 55 -10.94 -3.61 -6.74
CA MET A 55 -10.15 -4.71 -6.19
C MET A 55 -10.10 -5.95 -7.10
N SER A 56 -10.44 -5.82 -8.38
CA SER A 56 -10.33 -6.89 -9.39
C SER A 56 -9.10 -6.69 -10.23
N TRP A 57 -8.46 -7.78 -10.68
CA TRP A 57 -7.32 -7.68 -11.59
C TRP A 57 -7.79 -7.27 -12.99
N ASP A 58 -7.42 -6.07 -13.41
CA ASP A 58 -7.74 -5.51 -14.72
C ASP A 58 -6.72 -4.40 -15.02
N SER A 59 -5.92 -4.59 -16.07
CA SER A 59 -4.89 -3.61 -16.47
C SER A 59 -5.46 -2.47 -17.32
N ASP A 60 -6.66 -2.64 -17.88
CA ASP A 60 -7.25 -1.72 -18.86
C ASP A 60 -8.40 -0.89 -18.24
N ASP A 61 -8.63 -1.01 -16.93
CA ASP A 61 -9.67 -0.27 -16.20
C ASP A 61 -9.40 1.25 -16.09
N GLY A 62 -8.21 1.70 -16.48
CA GLY A 62 -7.78 3.11 -16.40
C GLY A 62 -7.48 3.60 -14.98
N HIS A 63 -7.54 2.71 -13.99
CA HIS A 63 -7.32 2.95 -12.56
C HIS A 63 -6.21 2.07 -12.00
N SER A 64 -5.44 1.43 -12.88
CA SER A 64 -4.45 0.42 -12.53
C SER A 64 -3.10 0.69 -13.15
N VAL A 65 -2.05 0.37 -12.40
CA VAL A 65 -0.69 0.25 -12.92
C VAL A 65 -0.22 -1.17 -12.61
N THR A 66 0.10 -1.94 -13.65
CA THR A 66 0.59 -3.32 -13.53
C THR A 66 2.10 -3.35 -13.73
N GLN A 67 2.82 -3.99 -12.81
CA GLN A 67 4.26 -4.19 -12.89
C GLN A 67 4.60 -5.61 -12.43
N GLY A 68 5.04 -6.47 -13.37
CA GLY A 68 5.32 -7.87 -13.07
C GLY A 68 4.09 -8.60 -12.55
N SER A 69 4.20 -9.18 -11.34
CA SER A 69 3.10 -9.86 -10.64
C SER A 69 2.18 -8.93 -9.87
N ASP A 70 2.46 -7.64 -9.85
CA ASP A 70 1.84 -6.69 -8.95
C ASP A 70 0.95 -5.73 -9.73
N GLN A 71 -0.18 -5.33 -9.13
CA GLN A 71 -1.08 -4.33 -9.69
C GLN A 71 -1.51 -3.36 -8.60
N TYR A 72 -1.25 -2.08 -8.86
CA TYR A 72 -1.53 -0.96 -7.97
C TYR A 72 -2.80 -0.26 -8.44
N LYS A 73 -3.73 -0.07 -7.51
CA LYS A 73 -5.07 0.46 -7.78
C LYS A 73 -5.22 1.88 -7.28
N PHE A 74 -5.94 2.70 -8.04
CA PHE A 74 -6.19 4.10 -7.74
C PHE A 74 -7.70 4.37 -7.64
N CYS A 75 -8.08 5.36 -6.83
CA CYS A 75 -9.48 5.77 -6.69
C CYS A 75 -10.02 6.45 -7.95
N GLY A 76 -9.15 7.14 -8.68
CA GLY A 76 -9.43 7.76 -9.96
C GLY A 76 -8.43 7.29 -11.00
N ARG A 77 -8.32 8.05 -12.10
CA ARG A 77 -7.36 7.76 -13.15
C ARG A 77 -5.95 7.69 -12.58
N HIS A 78 -5.23 6.61 -12.89
CA HIS A 78 -3.84 6.48 -12.45
C HIS A 78 -2.97 7.61 -13.04
N PRO A 79 -1.88 8.01 -12.36
CA PRO A 79 -0.95 8.99 -12.91
C PRO A 79 -0.29 8.47 -14.20
N SER A 80 0.04 9.36 -15.13
CA SER A 80 0.86 9.02 -16.29
C SER A 80 2.30 8.81 -15.83
N LEU A 81 2.74 7.56 -15.78
CA LEU A 81 4.08 7.19 -15.31
C LEU A 81 4.99 6.87 -16.50
N THR A 82 6.26 7.27 -16.42
CA THR A 82 7.32 6.86 -17.34
C THR A 82 8.16 5.76 -16.74
N THR A 83 9.05 5.14 -17.53
CA THR A 83 10.07 4.24 -16.99
C THR A 83 11.02 5.00 -16.07
N CYS A 84 11.44 4.37 -14.97
CA CYS A 84 12.37 4.97 -14.02
C CYS A 84 13.77 5.18 -14.58
N GLU A 85 14.39 6.30 -14.23
CA GLU A 85 15.82 6.52 -14.39
C GLU A 85 16.64 5.72 -13.36
N GLN A 86 17.94 5.55 -13.61
CA GLN A 86 18.81 4.81 -12.70
C GLN A 86 18.85 5.47 -11.32
N ASN A 87 18.62 4.67 -10.27
CA ASN A 87 18.54 5.11 -8.86
C ASN A 87 17.44 6.13 -8.54
N GLN A 88 16.50 6.38 -9.46
CA GLN A 88 15.32 7.19 -9.16
C GLN A 88 14.41 6.42 -8.21
N ALA A 89 13.86 7.10 -7.21
CA ALA A 89 12.80 6.53 -6.37
C ALA A 89 11.57 6.24 -7.23
N ALA A 90 11.22 4.96 -7.32
CA ALA A 90 10.13 4.45 -8.13
C ALA A 90 8.82 4.35 -7.36
N TYR A 91 8.93 4.06 -6.06
CA TYR A 91 7.80 3.95 -5.15
C TYR A 91 8.17 4.56 -3.79
N SER A 92 7.21 5.20 -3.12
CA SER A 92 7.39 5.71 -1.77
C SER A 92 6.18 5.42 -0.90
N THR A 93 6.44 5.10 0.36
CA THR A 93 5.43 4.96 1.40
C THR A 93 5.73 5.95 2.50
N ARG A 94 4.76 6.80 2.85
CA ARG A 94 4.79 7.61 4.07
C ARG A 94 3.71 7.11 5.01
N MET A 95 4.10 6.76 6.23
CA MET A 95 3.19 6.33 7.29
C MET A 95 3.31 7.29 8.46
N GLU A 96 2.18 7.65 9.04
CA GLU A 96 2.08 8.55 10.19
C GLU A 96 1.39 7.81 11.32
N TYR A 97 2.00 7.80 12.50
CA TYR A 97 1.57 7.06 13.67
C TYR A 97 1.35 8.00 14.84
N SER A 98 0.34 7.73 15.67
CA SER A 98 0.20 8.42 16.95
C SER A 98 1.31 7.99 17.90
N LYS A 99 2.09 8.94 18.41
CA LYS A 99 3.13 8.65 19.42
C LYS A 99 2.57 8.09 20.72
N SER A 100 1.28 8.35 20.99
CA SER A 100 0.63 7.96 22.25
C SER A 100 -0.03 6.58 22.20
N THR A 101 -0.57 6.18 21.06
CA THR A 101 -1.31 4.90 20.90
C THR A 101 -0.61 3.90 20.00
N ASP A 102 0.43 4.32 19.26
CA ASP A 102 1.09 3.53 18.20
C ASP A 102 0.14 3.14 17.05
N GLU A 103 -1.03 3.78 16.96
CA GLU A 103 -2.00 3.54 15.90
C GLU A 103 -1.60 4.28 14.62
N LEU A 104 -1.73 3.59 13.48
CA LEU A 104 -1.53 4.18 12.15
C LEU A 104 -2.61 5.22 11.88
N PHE A 105 -2.21 6.49 11.85
CA PHE A 105 -3.07 7.64 11.59
C PHE A 105 -3.29 7.84 10.10
N ALA A 106 -2.22 7.79 9.30
CA ALA A 106 -2.30 7.95 7.85
C ALA A 106 -1.25 7.11 7.13
N LYS A 107 -1.57 6.68 5.91
CA LYS A 107 -0.63 6.03 5.00
C LYS A 107 -0.82 6.57 3.59
N VAL A 108 0.28 6.92 2.95
CA VAL A 108 0.32 7.44 1.59
C VAL A 108 1.33 6.61 0.80
N ASP A 109 0.83 5.86 -0.18
CA ASP A 109 1.62 5.02 -1.07
C ASP A 109 1.58 5.63 -2.47
N ARG A 110 2.75 5.94 -3.05
CA ARG A 110 2.86 6.64 -4.34
C ARG A 110 3.80 5.94 -5.29
N LEU A 111 3.37 5.81 -6.54
CA LEU A 111 4.23 5.47 -7.66
C LEU A 111 4.73 6.75 -8.33
N HIS A 112 6.04 6.82 -8.58
CA HIS A 112 6.69 7.94 -9.25
C HIS A 112 7.07 7.60 -10.69
N CYS A 113 7.38 6.32 -10.95
CA CYS A 113 7.71 5.77 -12.26
C CYS A 113 7.52 4.25 -12.24
N VAL A 114 7.55 3.63 -13.42
CA VAL A 114 7.45 2.16 -13.59
C VAL A 114 8.85 1.60 -13.74
N CYS A 115 9.18 0.55 -13.00
CA CYS A 115 10.48 -0.10 -13.20
C CYS A 115 10.54 -0.79 -14.58
N PRO A 116 11.73 -0.90 -15.19
CA PRO A 116 11.90 -1.71 -16.38
C PRO A 116 11.48 -3.16 -16.14
N GLU A 117 11.24 -3.90 -17.22
CA GLU A 117 11.05 -5.35 -17.15
C GLU A 117 12.27 -5.98 -16.42
N ASP A 118 12.03 -7.07 -15.69
CA ASP A 118 13.01 -7.78 -14.85
C ASP A 118 13.60 -7.01 -13.66
N HIS A 119 12.99 -5.87 -13.27
CA HIS A 119 13.35 -5.15 -12.06
C HIS A 119 12.27 -5.27 -10.97
N ASN A 120 12.71 -5.33 -9.72
CA ASN A 120 11.86 -5.26 -8.54
C ASN A 120 12.21 -4.04 -7.69
N TYR A 121 11.25 -3.66 -6.83
CA TYR A 121 11.47 -2.61 -5.84
C TYR A 121 12.45 -3.09 -4.76
N VAL A 122 13.48 -2.30 -4.51
CA VAL A 122 14.43 -2.48 -3.40
C VAL A 122 14.41 -1.24 -2.53
N LEU A 123 14.39 -1.43 -1.22
CA LEU A 123 14.43 -0.33 -0.27
C LEU A 123 15.74 0.45 -0.44
N ALA A 124 15.63 1.73 -0.77
CA ALA A 124 16.77 2.62 -0.96
C ALA A 124 17.01 3.51 0.25
N HIS A 125 15.95 4.11 0.79
CA HIS A 125 16.03 4.96 1.97
C HIS A 125 14.87 4.71 2.93
N GLN A 126 15.17 4.87 4.22
CA GLN A 126 14.20 4.90 5.29
C GLN A 126 14.52 6.10 6.19
N ASN A 127 13.55 6.98 6.36
CA ASN A 127 13.68 8.17 7.18
C ASN A 127 12.59 8.18 8.25
N TRP A 128 12.98 8.59 9.45
CA TRP A 128 12.07 8.84 10.57
C TRP A 128 12.04 10.32 10.84
N GLY A 129 10.88 10.84 11.22
CA GLY A 129 10.70 12.25 11.51
C GLY A 129 9.47 12.51 12.34
N GLU A 130 9.32 13.76 12.76
CA GLU A 130 8.13 14.25 13.43
C GLU A 130 7.25 14.96 12.41
N ALA A 131 6.01 14.52 12.24
CA ALA A 131 5.03 15.23 11.42
C ALA A 131 4.30 16.32 12.23
N ASP A 132 4.07 16.04 13.52
CA ASP A 132 3.41 16.91 14.51
C ASP A 132 3.92 16.51 15.91
N PRO A 133 3.88 17.39 16.93
CA PRO A 133 4.16 17.04 18.33
C PRO A 133 3.68 15.65 18.77
N ASP A 134 2.47 15.23 18.39
CA ASP A 134 1.87 13.95 18.78
C ASP A 134 1.96 12.85 17.71
N ILE A 135 2.53 13.15 16.53
CA ILE A 135 2.57 12.25 15.37
C ILE A 135 4.00 12.01 14.89
N GLU A 136 4.41 10.75 14.86
CA GLU A 136 5.65 10.29 14.25
C GLU A 136 5.39 9.90 12.79
N ALA A 137 6.33 10.22 11.91
CA ALA A 137 6.28 9.83 10.50
C ALA A 137 7.48 8.96 10.14
N VAL A 138 7.22 7.93 9.35
CA VAL A 138 8.23 7.11 8.71
C VAL A 138 8.01 7.14 7.20
N GLU A 139 9.08 7.37 6.46
CA GLU A 139 9.08 7.40 5.00
C GLU A 139 10.05 6.35 4.47
N PHE A 140 9.56 5.53 3.56
CA PHE A 140 10.33 4.54 2.81
C PHE A 140 10.35 4.95 1.34
N SER A 141 11.51 4.91 0.72
CA SER A 141 11.63 5.06 -0.74
C SER A 141 12.31 3.84 -1.34
N TYR A 142 11.81 3.42 -2.48
CA TYR A 142 12.24 2.21 -3.17
C TYR A 142 12.70 2.56 -4.57
N THR A 143 13.84 2.02 -4.97
CA THR A 143 14.38 2.12 -6.33
C THR A 143 14.17 0.81 -7.07
N CYS A 144 14.40 0.81 -8.38
CA CYS A 144 14.37 -0.38 -9.20
C CYS A 144 15.74 -1.08 -9.19
N ALA A 145 15.78 -2.37 -8.91
CA ALA A 145 16.98 -3.19 -9.07
C ALA A 145 16.67 -4.46 -9.87
N LEU A 146 17.64 -4.92 -10.66
CA LEU A 146 17.53 -6.18 -11.40
C LEU A 146 17.28 -7.33 -10.43
N VAL A 147 16.35 -8.21 -10.78
CA VAL A 147 16.04 -9.40 -9.95
C VAL A 147 17.28 -10.29 -9.73
N SER A 148 18.21 -10.34 -10.70
CA SER A 148 19.46 -11.08 -10.57
C SER A 148 20.41 -10.55 -9.49
N ASP A 149 20.28 -9.26 -9.15
CA ASP A 149 21.23 -8.57 -8.25
C ASP A 149 20.71 -8.57 -6.80
N ILE A 150 19.42 -8.89 -6.61
CA ILE A 150 18.79 -9.06 -5.30
C ILE A 150 19.18 -10.43 -4.75
N SER A 151 20.35 -10.50 -4.12
CA SER A 151 20.86 -11.72 -3.47
C SER A 151 20.02 -12.04 -2.22
N CYS A 152 19.45 -13.25 -2.15
CA CYS A 152 18.79 -13.80 -0.95
C CYS A 152 19.80 -14.30 0.09
#